data_AF-A0A0C1L6N5-F1
#
_entry.id   AF-A0A0C1L6N5-F1
#
_cell.length_a   1.000
_cell.length_b   1.000
_cell.length_c   1.000
_cell.angle_alpha   90.00
_cell.angle_beta   90.00
_cell.angle_gamma   90.00
#
_symmetry.space_group_name_H-M   'P 1'
#
loop_
_entity.id
_entity.type
_entity.pdbx_description
1 polymer ?
#
loop_
_entity_poly.entity_id
_entity_poly.type
_entity_poly.pdbx_seq_one_letter_code
_entity_poly.pdbx_strand_id
1 'polypeptide(L)'
;MAFRESVPLLDSESIKVIHYNLSAALFSGIPISILVASSREFSTGFVSIQLLNGVQKTAFLLAKIRFSVLLSIIFTLLYIILLGSLHLFFGSRLDTVFYVKLTVLTFSVSLAINCMVSLLALIFTDWRISVMGYLGYSFLESLFVYSFSKSIPFLNLLPLNTLVTEFQFEQGLNKLPNRIAGWLILIFFIMLLYRLSIIRIRKYEL
;
A
#
# COMPACT_ATOMS: atom_id res chain seq x y z
N MET A 1 34.22 -17.48 35.70
CA MET A 1 32.97 -17.97 35.09
C MET A 1 32.31 -16.78 34.43
N ALA A 2 32.04 -16.87 33.13
CA ALA A 2 31.89 -15.73 32.22
C ALA A 2 30.73 -14.78 32.56
N PHE A 3 31.01 -13.48 32.44
CA PHE A 3 30.01 -12.42 32.26
C PHE A 3 29.11 -12.79 31.07
N ARG A 4 27.83 -13.06 31.33
CA ARG A 4 26.80 -12.93 30.31
C ARG A 4 26.62 -11.44 30.07
N GLU A 5 27.32 -10.90 29.08
CA GLU A 5 26.93 -9.63 28.48
C GLU A 5 25.50 -9.81 27.97
N SER A 6 24.55 -9.14 28.64
CA SER A 6 23.21 -8.94 28.14
C SER A 6 23.33 -8.19 26.82
N VAL A 7 23.20 -8.93 25.71
CA VAL A 7 23.05 -8.35 24.37
C VAL A 7 22.01 -7.24 24.48
N PRO A 8 22.31 -6.01 24.01
CA PRO A 8 21.37 -4.91 24.13
C PRO A 8 20.05 -5.33 23.49
N LEU A 9 19.02 -5.46 24.33
CA LEU A 9 17.62 -5.50 23.91
C LEU A 9 17.44 -4.33 22.96
N LEU A 10 17.01 -4.61 21.72
CA LEU A 10 16.65 -3.57 20.77
C LEU A 10 15.70 -2.61 21.51
N ASP A 11 16.13 -1.38 21.70
CA ASP A 11 15.32 -0.37 22.35
C ASP A 11 14.07 -0.13 21.50
N SER A 12 13.00 0.37 22.15
CA SER A 12 11.74 0.67 21.45
C SER A 12 11.94 1.60 20.24
N GLU A 13 13.02 2.38 20.24
CA GLU A 13 13.50 3.24 19.15
C GLU A 13 13.92 2.42 17.93
N SER A 14 14.73 1.37 18.09
CA SER A 14 15.19 0.53 16.99
C SER A 14 14.04 -0.24 16.31
N ILE A 15 13.02 -0.67 17.07
CA ILE A 15 11.80 -1.28 16.51
C ILE A 15 11.01 -0.24 15.68
N LYS A 16 10.92 1.02 16.15
CA LYS A 16 10.31 2.11 15.37
C LYS A 16 11.07 2.38 14.08
N VAL A 17 12.40 2.39 14.11
CA VAL A 17 13.23 2.64 12.92
C VAL A 17 13.03 1.54 11.88
N ILE A 18 13.03 0.27 12.30
CA ILE A 18 12.78 -0.84 11.39
C ILE A 18 11.37 -0.75 10.81
N HIS A 19 10.35 -0.53 11.65
CA HIS A 19 8.97 -0.36 11.21
C HIS A 19 8.82 0.81 10.23
N TYR A 20 9.48 1.94 10.50
CA TYR A 20 9.48 3.11 9.64
C TYR A 20 10.14 2.84 8.28
N ASN A 21 11.31 2.20 8.27
CA ASN A 21 12.01 1.85 7.02
C ASN A 21 11.22 0.86 6.17
N LEU A 22 10.57 -0.09 6.83
CA LEU A 22 9.77 -1.11 6.16
C LEU A 22 8.43 -0.54 5.66
N SER A 23 7.85 0.40 6.41
CA SER A 23 6.76 1.26 5.95
C SER A 23 7.18 2.05 4.70
N ALA A 24 8.34 2.70 4.74
CA ALA A 24 8.84 3.47 3.61
C ALA A 24 8.99 2.60 2.36
N ALA A 25 9.51 1.37 2.48
CA ALA A 25 9.61 0.43 1.36
C ALA A 25 8.23 0.05 0.77
N LEU A 26 7.23 -0.17 1.63
CA LEU A 26 5.86 -0.49 1.23
C LEU A 26 5.13 0.69 0.58
N PHE A 27 5.41 1.92 0.99
CA PHE A 27 4.79 3.14 0.44
C PHE A 27 5.59 3.80 -0.69
N SER A 28 6.74 3.26 -1.10
CA SER A 28 7.54 3.88 -2.18
C SER A 28 8.05 2.85 -3.19
N GLY A 29 9.00 1.98 -2.82
CA GLY A 29 9.69 1.10 -3.77
C GLY A 29 8.78 0.09 -4.46
N ILE A 30 7.90 -0.55 -3.69
CA ILE A 30 6.98 -1.56 -4.20
C ILE A 30 5.91 -0.96 -5.14
N PRO A 31 5.15 0.08 -4.73
CA PRO A 31 4.17 0.74 -5.58
C PRO A 31 4.79 1.25 -6.88
N ILE A 32 5.97 1.86 -6.82
CA ILE A 32 6.70 2.35 -7.99
C ILE A 32 7.05 1.20 -8.95
N SER A 33 7.51 0.06 -8.43
CA SER A 33 7.89 -1.09 -9.26
C SER A 33 6.69 -1.67 -10.03
N ILE A 34 5.55 -1.80 -9.36
CA ILE A 34 4.30 -2.28 -9.97
C ILE A 34 3.79 -1.30 -11.00
N LEU A 35 3.90 -0.01 -10.70
CA LEU A 35 3.49 1.05 -11.58
C LEU A 35 4.32 1.03 -12.86
N VAL A 36 5.65 0.91 -12.73
CA VAL A 36 6.56 0.82 -13.87
C VAL A 36 6.25 -0.43 -14.70
N ALA A 37 6.09 -1.59 -14.08
CA ALA A 37 5.76 -2.83 -14.78
C ALA A 37 4.42 -2.72 -15.53
N SER A 38 3.38 -2.25 -14.83
CA SER A 38 2.02 -2.15 -15.40
C SER A 38 1.95 -1.12 -16.52
N SER A 39 2.56 0.06 -16.33
CA SER A 39 2.58 1.10 -17.37
C SER A 39 3.42 0.66 -18.56
N ARG A 40 4.50 -0.09 -18.33
CA ARG A 40 5.31 -0.65 -19.42
C ARG A 40 4.49 -1.54 -20.34
N GLU A 41 3.61 -2.39 -19.82
CA GLU A 41 2.74 -3.23 -20.65
C GLU A 41 1.82 -2.42 -21.58
N PHE A 42 1.34 -1.25 -21.14
CA PHE A 42 0.60 -0.34 -22.01
C PHE A 42 1.52 0.33 -23.04
N SER A 43 2.69 0.82 -22.60
CA SER A 43 3.63 1.52 -23.49
C SER A 43 4.25 0.62 -24.56
N THR A 44 4.42 -0.68 -24.30
CA THR A 44 5.01 -1.64 -25.25
C THR A 44 3.98 -2.21 -26.23
N GLY A 45 2.71 -1.81 -26.12
CA GLY A 45 1.63 -2.33 -26.96
C GLY A 45 1.20 -3.75 -26.61
N PHE A 46 1.73 -4.35 -25.54
CA PHE A 46 1.36 -5.70 -25.10
C PHE A 46 -0.13 -5.81 -24.83
N VAL A 47 -0.72 -4.80 -24.18
CA VAL A 47 -2.17 -4.76 -23.93
C VAL A 47 -2.95 -4.71 -25.24
N SER A 48 -2.52 -3.90 -26.20
CA SER A 48 -3.17 -3.81 -27.51
C SER A 48 -3.13 -5.15 -28.25
N ILE A 49 -1.99 -5.87 -28.21
CA ILE A 49 -1.86 -7.20 -28.80
C ILE A 49 -2.83 -8.20 -28.13
N GLN A 50 -2.94 -8.20 -26.79
CA GLN A 50 -3.87 -9.10 -26.11
C GLN A 50 -5.33 -8.83 -26.46
N LEU A 51 -5.72 -7.56 -26.53
CA LEU A 51 -7.08 -7.16 -26.89
C LEU A 51 -7.40 -7.49 -28.36
N LEU A 52 -6.45 -7.32 -29.28
CA LEU A 52 -6.57 -7.71 -30.68
C LEU A 52 -6.68 -9.24 -30.85
N ASN A 53 -5.99 -10.01 -30.01
CA ASN A 53 -6.08 -11.47 -29.97
C ASN A 53 -7.37 -11.99 -29.33
N GLY A 54 -8.36 -11.13 -29.07
CA GLY A 54 -9.69 -11.52 -28.59
C GLY A 54 -9.86 -11.57 -27.08
N VAL A 55 -8.87 -11.12 -26.28
CA VAL A 55 -9.04 -10.99 -24.84
C VAL A 55 -10.05 -9.89 -24.53
N GLN A 56 -11.11 -10.23 -23.81
CA GLN A 56 -12.09 -9.22 -23.39
C GLN A 56 -11.45 -8.22 -22.42
N LYS A 57 -11.72 -6.92 -22.63
CA LYS A 57 -11.22 -5.81 -21.78
C LYS A 57 -11.48 -6.02 -20.29
N THR A 58 -12.64 -6.57 -19.93
CA THR A 58 -13.03 -6.91 -18.56
C THR A 58 -12.24 -8.08 -17.98
N ALA A 59 -11.96 -9.11 -18.80
CA ALA A 59 -11.15 -10.25 -18.39
C ALA A 59 -9.68 -9.85 -18.14
N PHE A 60 -9.13 -8.97 -18.99
CA PHE A 60 -7.81 -8.38 -18.80
C PHE A 60 -7.72 -7.62 -17.46
N LEU A 61 -8.70 -6.75 -17.19
CA LEU A 61 -8.75 -6.00 -15.93
C LEU A 61 -8.89 -6.92 -14.71
N LEU A 62 -9.72 -7.98 -14.80
CA LEU A 62 -9.88 -8.95 -13.72
C LEU A 62 -8.59 -9.71 -13.44
N ALA A 63 -7.83 -10.08 -14.48
CA ALA A 63 -6.52 -10.71 -14.34
C ALA A 63 -5.53 -9.77 -13.63
N LYS A 64 -5.54 -8.47 -13.97
CA LYS A 64 -4.72 -7.46 -13.29
C LYS A 64 -5.06 -7.33 -11.81
N ILE A 65 -6.32 -7.37 -11.45
CA ILE A 65 -6.75 -7.31 -10.05
C ILE A 65 -6.35 -8.56 -9.28
N ARG A 66 -6.53 -9.74 -9.88
CA ARG A 66 -6.07 -11.00 -9.27
C ARG A 66 -4.57 -10.97 -9.01
N PHE A 67 -3.80 -10.44 -9.95
CA PHE A 67 -2.37 -10.21 -9.79
C PHE A 67 -2.08 -9.25 -8.63
N SER A 68 -2.78 -8.11 -8.54
CA SER A 68 -2.65 -7.15 -7.43
C SER A 68 -3.00 -7.78 -6.07
N VAL A 69 -4.02 -8.64 -6.00
CA VAL A 69 -4.36 -9.39 -4.78
C VAL A 69 -3.24 -10.35 -4.42
N LEU A 70 -2.78 -11.19 -5.36
CA LEU A 70 -1.70 -12.14 -5.13
C LEU A 70 -0.43 -11.44 -4.64
N LEU A 71 -0.11 -10.31 -5.26
CA LEU A 71 1.07 -9.54 -4.92
C LEU A 71 0.94 -8.90 -3.53
N SER A 72 -0.26 -8.44 -3.15
CA SER A 72 -0.55 -7.96 -1.79
C SER A 72 -0.38 -9.07 -0.74
N ILE A 73 -0.75 -10.31 -1.07
CA ILE A 73 -0.52 -11.48 -0.20
C ILE A 73 0.98 -11.71 -0.03
N ILE A 74 1.74 -11.73 -1.12
CA ILE A 74 3.21 -11.93 -1.06
C ILE A 74 3.86 -10.86 -0.19
N PHE A 75 3.47 -9.59 -0.33
CA PHE A 75 4.02 -8.52 0.51
C PHE A 75 3.63 -8.65 1.97
N THR A 76 2.40 -9.03 2.24
CA THR A 76 1.94 -9.28 3.61
C THR A 76 2.72 -10.42 4.24
N LEU A 77 2.98 -11.50 3.50
CA LEU A 77 3.80 -12.62 3.96
C LEU A 77 5.26 -12.21 4.22
N LEU A 78 5.88 -11.47 3.28
CA LEU A 78 7.23 -10.93 3.47
C LEU A 78 7.32 -10.04 4.70
N TYR A 79 6.32 -9.18 4.91
CA TYR A 79 6.22 -8.31 6.08
C TYR A 79 6.15 -9.13 7.38
N ILE A 80 5.28 -10.14 7.43
CA ILE A 80 5.14 -11.04 8.58
C ILE A 80 6.43 -11.82 8.83
N ILE A 81 7.10 -12.32 7.80
CA ILE A 81 8.37 -13.07 7.93
C ILE A 81 9.48 -12.16 8.48
N LEU A 82 9.55 -10.90 8.02
CA LEU A 82 10.53 -9.94 8.52
C LEU A 82 10.27 -9.59 9.99
N LEU A 83 9.02 -9.33 10.36
CA LEU A 83 8.64 -9.12 11.77
C LEU A 83 8.86 -10.35 12.65
N GLY A 84 8.51 -11.53 12.14
CA GLY A 84 8.68 -12.80 12.83
C GLY A 84 10.15 -13.16 13.04
N SER A 85 11.01 -12.90 12.06
CA SER A 85 12.46 -13.09 12.22
C SER A 85 13.02 -12.12 13.26
N LEU A 86 12.64 -10.84 13.24
CA LEU A 86 12.98 -9.87 14.28
C LEU A 86 12.53 -10.35 15.68
N HIS A 87 11.32 -10.89 15.79
CA HIS A 87 10.81 -11.44 17.04
C HIS A 87 11.66 -12.61 17.57
N LEU A 88 12.07 -13.52 16.68
CA LEU A 88 12.92 -14.67 17.03
C LEU A 88 14.34 -14.25 17.44
N PHE A 89 14.90 -13.22 16.81
CA PHE A 89 16.25 -12.71 17.12
C PHE A 89 16.30 -11.85 18.39
N PHE A 90 15.22 -11.14 18.74
CA PHE A 90 15.22 -10.16 19.84
C PHE A 90 14.33 -10.51 21.04
N GLY A 91 13.57 -11.61 20.99
CA GLY A 91 12.91 -12.21 22.15
C GLY A 91 11.67 -11.47 22.68
N SER A 92 11.12 -10.50 21.93
CA SER A 92 9.95 -9.72 22.34
C SER A 92 8.64 -10.45 22.02
N ARG A 93 7.86 -10.92 23.01
CA ARG A 93 6.53 -11.54 22.77
C ARG A 93 5.50 -10.51 22.28
N LEU A 94 5.34 -10.38 20.96
CA LEU A 94 4.17 -9.79 20.31
C LEU A 94 2.94 -10.71 20.46
N ASP A 95 1.80 -10.13 20.82
CA ASP A 95 0.52 -10.82 20.99
C ASP A 95 -0.02 -11.34 19.63
N THR A 96 -0.61 -12.54 19.61
CA THR A 96 -1.25 -13.12 18.41
C THR A 96 -2.31 -12.20 17.83
N VAL A 97 -3.08 -11.50 18.69
CA VAL A 97 -4.11 -10.54 18.24
C VAL A 97 -3.49 -9.35 17.51
N PHE A 98 -2.30 -8.91 17.93
CA PHE A 98 -1.55 -7.85 17.28
C PHE A 98 -1.08 -8.28 15.89
N TYR A 99 -0.49 -9.47 15.76
CA TYR A 99 -0.09 -10.02 14.45
C TYR A 99 -1.24 -10.13 13.45
N VAL A 100 -2.41 -10.60 13.90
CA VAL A 100 -3.59 -10.73 13.03
C VAL A 100 -4.05 -9.35 12.55
N LYS A 101 -4.14 -8.36 13.44
CA LYS A 101 -4.54 -6.99 13.08
C LYS A 101 -3.56 -6.36 12.08
N LEU A 102 -2.27 -6.48 12.35
CA LEU A 102 -1.21 -5.95 11.51
C LEU A 102 -1.17 -6.64 10.14
N THR A 103 -1.47 -7.95 10.08
CA THR A 103 -1.61 -8.71 8.83
C THR A 103 -2.76 -8.17 7.98
N VAL A 104 -3.95 -8.04 8.57
CA VAL A 104 -5.14 -7.53 7.87
C VAL A 104 -4.93 -6.09 7.39
N LEU A 105 -4.28 -5.26 8.22
CA LEU A 105 -3.90 -3.90 7.88
C LEU A 105 -2.92 -3.85 6.71
N THR A 106 -1.82 -4.59 6.79
CA THR A 106 -0.79 -4.65 5.74
C THR A 106 -1.38 -5.12 4.41
N PHE A 107 -2.25 -6.14 4.45
CA PHE A 107 -2.93 -6.64 3.27
C PHE A 107 -3.84 -5.59 2.64
N SER A 108 -4.67 -4.92 3.45
CA SER A 108 -5.65 -3.93 2.97
C SER A 108 -4.97 -2.70 2.39
N VAL A 109 -3.91 -2.24 3.05
CA VAL A 109 -3.06 -1.13 2.57
C VAL A 109 -2.40 -1.50 1.25
N SER A 110 -1.79 -2.67 1.18
CA SER A 110 -1.13 -3.16 -0.04
C SER A 110 -2.12 -3.27 -1.20
N LEU A 111 -3.32 -3.79 -0.95
CA LEU A 111 -4.36 -3.91 -1.95
C LEU A 111 -4.80 -2.55 -2.49
N ALA A 112 -5.03 -1.57 -1.61
CA ALA A 112 -5.44 -0.23 -2.00
C ALA A 112 -4.38 0.46 -2.86
N ILE A 113 -3.11 0.39 -2.46
CA ILE A 113 -2.01 0.97 -3.22
C ILE A 113 -1.89 0.29 -4.58
N ASN A 114 -1.97 -1.04 -4.63
CA ASN A 114 -1.88 -1.78 -5.90
C ASN A 114 -3.03 -1.46 -6.85
N CYS A 115 -4.26 -1.28 -6.33
CA CYS A 115 -5.39 -0.80 -7.12
C CYS A 115 -5.17 0.62 -7.65
N MET A 116 -4.66 1.53 -6.82
CA MET A 116 -4.39 2.91 -7.21
C MET A 116 -3.32 2.99 -8.30
N VAL A 117 -2.23 2.27 -8.09
CA VAL A 117 -1.13 2.14 -9.05
C VAL A 117 -1.60 1.56 -10.38
N SER A 118 -2.44 0.52 -10.34
CA SER A 118 -3.00 -0.09 -11.55
C SER A 118 -3.88 0.90 -12.33
N LEU A 119 -4.67 1.71 -11.62
CA LEU A 119 -5.48 2.76 -12.23
C LEU A 119 -4.60 3.86 -12.84
N LEU A 120 -3.54 4.29 -12.16
CA LEU A 120 -2.62 5.29 -12.71
C LEU A 120 -1.95 4.78 -13.99
N ALA A 121 -1.48 3.53 -14.01
CA ALA A 121 -0.91 2.90 -15.20
C ALA A 121 -1.91 2.83 -16.38
N LEU A 122 -3.20 2.64 -16.10
CA LEU A 122 -4.27 2.70 -17.10
C LEU A 122 -4.53 4.12 -17.63
N ILE A 123 -4.31 5.14 -16.79
CA ILE A 123 -4.53 6.55 -17.16
C ILE A 123 -3.33 7.07 -17.93
N PHE A 124 -2.15 6.98 -17.34
CA PHE A 124 -0.90 7.46 -17.89
C PHE A 124 -0.09 6.25 -18.37
N THR A 125 -0.31 5.89 -19.63
CA THR A 125 0.37 4.77 -20.30
C THR A 125 1.90 4.90 -20.27
N ASP A 126 2.43 6.11 -20.05
CA ASP A 126 3.83 6.37 -19.73
C ASP A 126 4.11 6.14 -18.23
N TRP A 127 5.05 5.23 -17.94
CA TRP A 127 5.47 4.92 -16.58
C TRP A 127 6.04 6.12 -15.83
N ARG A 128 6.71 7.05 -16.50
CA ARG A 128 7.30 8.25 -15.88
C ARG A 128 6.20 9.16 -15.35
N ILE A 129 5.16 9.38 -16.16
CA ILE A 129 4.01 10.21 -15.80
C ILE A 129 3.21 9.53 -14.71
N SER A 130 2.98 8.22 -14.80
CA SER A 130 2.33 7.48 -13.73
C SER A 130 3.10 7.58 -12.40
N VAL A 131 4.45 7.48 -12.40
CA VAL A 131 5.26 7.58 -11.18
C VAL A 131 5.20 9.00 -10.62
N MET A 132 5.34 10.03 -11.48
CA MET A 132 5.17 11.42 -11.05
C MET A 132 3.75 11.67 -10.51
N GLY A 133 2.72 11.08 -11.10
CA GLY A 133 1.35 11.19 -10.62
C GLY A 133 1.16 10.58 -9.24
N TYR A 134 1.69 9.38 -9.01
CA TYR A 134 1.67 8.72 -7.70
C TYR A 134 2.41 9.52 -6.63
N LEU A 135 3.65 9.92 -6.92
CA LEU A 135 4.50 10.66 -5.97
C LEU A 135 3.95 12.06 -5.72
N GLY A 136 3.50 12.75 -6.78
CA GLY A 136 2.89 14.08 -6.68
C GLY A 136 1.60 14.06 -5.86
N TYR A 137 0.72 13.08 -6.10
CA TYR A 137 -0.48 12.89 -5.28
C TYR A 137 -0.13 12.63 -3.81
N SER A 138 0.80 11.71 -3.55
CA SER A 138 1.24 11.38 -2.18
C SER A 138 1.85 12.58 -1.45
N PHE A 139 2.67 13.38 -2.15
CA PHE A 139 3.28 14.59 -1.61
C PHE A 139 2.24 15.67 -1.33
N LEU A 140 1.35 15.97 -2.28
CA LEU A 140 0.32 16.98 -2.11
C LEU A 140 -0.63 16.61 -0.98
N GLU A 141 -1.12 15.37 -0.94
CA GLU A 141 -2.01 14.91 0.14
C GLU A 141 -1.33 15.07 1.51
N SER A 142 -0.08 14.63 1.64
CA SER A 142 0.70 14.80 2.87
C SER A 142 0.85 16.27 3.27
N LEU A 143 1.12 17.15 2.30
CA LEU A 143 1.26 18.59 2.53
C LEU A 143 -0.06 19.25 2.96
N PHE A 144 -1.19 18.84 2.36
CA PHE A 144 -2.53 19.29 2.75
C PHE A 144 -2.88 18.85 4.17
N VAL A 145 -2.65 17.58 4.51
CA VAL A 145 -2.91 17.08 5.87
C VAL A 145 -2.03 17.79 6.88
N TYR A 146 -0.73 17.91 6.62
CA TYR A 146 0.20 18.60 7.51
C TYR A 146 -0.21 20.05 7.78
N SER A 147 -0.61 20.77 6.73
CA SER A 147 -0.91 22.20 6.81
C SER A 147 -2.27 22.51 7.43
N PHE A 148 -3.29 21.66 7.19
CA PHE A 148 -4.69 22.01 7.45
C PHE A 148 -5.42 21.05 8.41
N SER A 149 -4.82 19.92 8.80
CA SER A 149 -5.50 18.93 9.68
C SER A 149 -5.97 19.50 11.02
N LYS A 150 -5.28 20.52 11.56
CA LYS A 150 -5.68 21.18 12.82
C LYS A 150 -6.96 22.01 12.67
N SER A 151 -7.13 22.68 11.53
CA SER A 151 -8.32 23.47 11.22
C SER A 151 -9.46 22.63 10.64
N ILE A 152 -9.12 21.54 9.95
CA ILE A 152 -10.03 20.70 9.20
C ILE A 152 -9.75 19.22 9.53
N PRO A 153 -10.34 18.70 10.62
CA PRO A 153 -10.01 17.37 11.14
C PRO A 153 -10.31 16.21 10.19
N PHE A 154 -11.27 16.39 9.27
CA PHE A 154 -11.62 15.36 8.29
C PHE A 154 -10.52 15.12 7.25
N LEU A 155 -9.55 16.03 7.08
CA LEU A 155 -8.42 15.80 6.17
C LEU A 155 -7.54 14.63 6.62
N ASN A 156 -7.56 14.30 7.92
CA ASN A 156 -6.87 13.11 8.42
C ASN A 156 -7.46 11.81 7.85
N LEU A 157 -8.70 11.86 7.35
CA LEU A 157 -9.39 10.73 6.72
C LEU A 157 -9.12 10.60 5.22
N LEU A 158 -8.24 11.44 4.65
CA LEU A 158 -7.84 11.28 3.25
C LEU A 158 -7.16 9.91 3.06
N PRO A 159 -7.35 9.25 1.90
CA PRO A 159 -7.10 7.82 1.78
C PRO A 159 -5.63 7.45 1.97
N LEU A 160 -4.70 8.22 1.39
CA LEU A 160 -3.27 7.92 1.45
C LEU A 160 -2.70 8.28 2.82
N ASN A 161 -3.17 9.37 3.43
CA ASN A 161 -2.84 9.71 4.80
C ASN A 161 -3.37 8.64 5.77
N THR A 162 -4.62 8.20 5.62
CA THR A 162 -5.21 7.12 6.45
C THR A 162 -4.40 5.83 6.31
N LEU A 163 -4.04 5.46 5.07
CA LEU A 163 -3.20 4.31 4.77
C LEU A 163 -1.83 4.41 5.47
N VAL A 164 -1.16 5.55 5.37
CA VAL A 164 0.16 5.80 5.98
C VAL A 164 0.05 5.86 7.51
N THR A 165 -0.95 6.56 8.06
CA THR A 165 -1.10 6.72 9.51
C THR A 165 -1.47 5.43 10.20
N GLU A 166 -2.41 4.64 9.66
CA GLU A 166 -2.77 3.36 10.26
C GLU A 166 -1.57 2.41 10.22
N PHE A 167 -0.80 2.43 9.12
CA PHE A 167 0.39 1.60 8.98
C PHE A 167 1.56 2.03 9.88
N GLN A 168 1.79 3.34 10.07
CA GLN A 168 2.92 3.86 10.86
C GLN A 168 2.65 3.88 12.38
N PHE A 169 1.38 3.92 12.84
CA PHE A 169 1.03 4.20 14.25
C PHE A 169 0.39 3.05 15.03
N GLU A 170 0.83 1.80 14.84
CA GLU A 170 0.47 0.74 15.81
C GLU A 170 1.14 0.90 17.19
N GLN A 171 1.97 1.94 17.41
CA GLN A 171 2.43 2.36 18.74
C GLN A 171 1.52 3.42 19.42
N GLY A 172 0.46 3.88 18.74
CA GLY A 172 -0.47 4.91 19.23
C GLY A 172 -1.90 4.40 19.38
N LEU A 173 -2.08 3.22 19.99
CA LEU A 173 -3.35 2.47 20.07
C LEU A 173 -4.56 3.20 20.71
N ASN A 174 -4.44 4.46 21.15
CA ASN A 174 -5.46 5.17 21.94
C ASN A 174 -5.94 6.52 21.37
N LYS A 175 -5.58 6.94 20.15
CA LYS A 175 -5.88 8.31 19.67
C LYS A 175 -6.54 8.44 18.29
N LEU A 176 -7.40 7.51 17.89
CA LEU A 176 -8.29 7.73 16.75
C LEU A 176 -9.74 7.48 17.14
N PRO A 177 -10.56 8.54 17.34
CA PRO A 177 -11.95 8.40 17.75
C PRO A 177 -12.87 7.83 16.65
N ASN A 178 -12.36 7.29 15.53
CA ASN A 178 -13.18 6.78 14.43
C ASN A 178 -12.46 5.73 13.55
N ARG A 179 -11.88 4.70 14.16
CA ARG A 179 -11.21 3.59 13.43
C ARG A 179 -12.11 2.95 12.38
N ILE A 180 -13.39 2.75 12.69
CA ILE A 180 -14.38 2.18 11.76
C ILE A 180 -14.56 3.09 10.53
N ALA A 181 -14.57 4.41 10.71
CA ALA A 181 -14.68 5.34 9.60
C ALA A 181 -13.46 5.26 8.66
N GLY A 182 -12.24 5.14 9.21
CA GLY A 182 -11.03 4.93 8.40
C GLY A 182 -11.09 3.66 7.55
N TRP A 183 -11.54 2.55 8.14
CA TRP A 183 -11.74 1.29 7.41
C TRP A 183 -12.84 1.37 6.34
N LEU A 184 -13.97 2.02 6.64
CA LEU A 184 -15.05 2.23 5.68
C LEU A 184 -14.60 3.09 4.50
N ILE A 185 -13.83 4.16 4.77
CA ILE A 185 -13.26 5.03 3.73
C ILE A 185 -12.27 4.25 2.88
N LEU A 186 -11.43 3.41 3.49
CA LEU A 186 -10.49 2.57 2.76
C LEU A 186 -11.21 1.59 1.82
N ILE A 187 -12.22 0.88 2.31
CA ILE A 187 -13.02 -0.05 1.49
C ILE A 187 -13.71 0.71 0.35
N PHE A 188 -14.36 1.84 0.66
CA PHE A 188 -15.01 2.68 -0.34
C PHE A 188 -14.01 3.17 -1.39
N PHE A 189 -12.80 3.57 -0.98
CA PHE A 189 -11.74 4.01 -1.86
C PHE A 189 -11.27 2.89 -2.80
N ILE A 190 -11.06 1.66 -2.29
CA ILE A 190 -10.73 0.49 -3.11
C ILE A 190 -11.84 0.22 -4.15
N MET A 191 -13.10 0.23 -3.72
CA MET A 191 -14.24 0.03 -4.63
C MET A 191 -14.34 1.12 -5.70
N LEU A 192 -14.06 2.37 -5.33
CA LEU A 192 -14.02 3.50 -6.25
C LEU A 192 -12.91 3.33 -7.29
N LEU A 193 -11.68 3.01 -6.86
CA LEU A 193 -10.54 2.75 -7.75
C LEU A 193 -10.85 1.63 -8.75
N TYR A 194 -11.49 0.55 -8.28
CA TYR A 194 -11.93 -0.54 -9.15
C TYR A 194 -12.93 -0.07 -10.20
N ARG A 195 -13.95 0.69 -9.79
CA ARG A 195 -14.99 1.20 -10.70
C ARG A 195 -14.39 2.14 -11.74
N LEU A 196 -13.48 3.03 -11.34
CA LEU A 196 -12.76 3.92 -12.24
C LEU A 196 -11.90 3.14 -13.25
N SER A 197 -11.27 2.05 -12.80
CA SER A 197 -10.47 1.18 -13.68
C SER A 197 -11.33 0.52 -14.75
N ILE A 198 -12.54 0.05 -14.41
CA ILE A 198 -13.51 -0.51 -15.37
C ILE A 198 -13.92 0.54 -16.40
N ILE A 199 -14.24 1.76 -15.96
CA ILE A 199 -14.66 2.84 -16.85
C ILE A 199 -13.51 3.18 -17.81
N ARG A 200 -12.27 3.27 -17.30
CA ARG A 200 -11.10 3.62 -18.09
C ARG A 200 -10.75 2.57 -19.13
N ILE A 201 -10.76 1.28 -18.78
CA ILE A 201 -10.42 0.21 -19.73
C ILE A 201 -11.49 0.09 -20.83
N ARG A 202 -12.78 0.29 -20.51
CA ARG A 202 -13.85 0.28 -21.54
C ARG A 202 -13.63 1.34 -22.62
N LYS A 203 -13.19 2.53 -22.20
CA LYS A 203 -12.83 3.67 -23.06
C LYS A 203 -11.42 3.58 -23.64
N TYR A 204 -10.68 2.49 -23.44
CA TYR A 204 -9.37 2.32 -24.04
C TYR A 204 -9.54 2.04 -25.54
N GLU A 205 -9.09 2.98 -26.37
CA GLU A 205 -9.05 2.86 -27.83
C GLU A 205 -7.73 2.18 -28.24
N LEU A 206 -7.79 1.35 -29.28
CA LEU A 206 -6.67 0.55 -29.79
C LEU A 206 -5.83 1.35 -30.79
#